data_AF-A0AB34H7N7-F1
#
_entry.id   AF-A0AB34H7N7-F1
#
_cell.length_a   1.000
_cell.length_b   1.000
_cell.length_c   1.000
_cell.angle_alpha   90.00
_cell.angle_beta   90.00
_cell.angle_gamma   90.00
#
_symmetry.space_group_name_H-M   'P 1'
#
loop_
_entity.id
_entity.type
_entity.pdbx_description
1 polymer ?
#
loop_
_entity_poly.entity_id
_entity_poly.type
_entity_poly.pdbx_seq_one_letter_code
_entity_poly.pdbx_strand_id
1 'polypeptide(L)'
;MTAKTSHFVDLIVGAFGTGKVAVYRARPVVTVGAQLLLHPVIINLENKTCQIPESTASVACYISVAMISSSGIVLFLACLTAEVQLDSLKQKGAIKRTLFLDNHQSHLVFPLVIKGQKSLQCQDFIVYLRDETEFRDKLSPINISLNYSLDESTFKEGLEVKPILNYYRENVVTEQAHILVDCGEDNMCIPDLKLSARPDKHQVIIGDENHLMLTINARNEGEGAYEAELFVIIPEEADYVGIERSNKALRPLSCEYKMDNVTRMVVCDLGNPMVAGTNSSLGLRFAVPRLEKTNISINFDLQIRSSNKDNPDSNFVSLQINITAVAQVEIRGVSHPPQIVLPIRNWEPEEEPRKEEGVGPLVEHIYEVAVVSVEIVFRLHNIGPSTISDTLLEVGWPFSARDEFLLYIFHIQTLGPLRCQTNPDINPQDIKPAAPPEDTPELSAFLRNSTIPHLVRKRDVPALEPHRQSPAKILNCTNIECLQISCAVGQLGGGESAVLKVRSRLWAKTFLQRKNDPYSLASLVSFEVKKMPYKDQPAKLPEGSIACGFFDRARPPQDDMNDRERLTNEKTPEA
;
A
#
# COMPACT_ATOMS: atom_id res chain seq x y z
N MET A 1 -5.40 51.88 -20.12
CA MET A 1 -6.80 51.76 -19.63
C MET A 1 -6.75 51.23 -18.22
N THR A 2 -7.06 52.07 -17.25
CA THR A 2 -7.09 51.73 -15.83
C THR A 2 -8.29 50.84 -15.54
N ALA A 3 -8.05 49.53 -15.43
CA ALA A 3 -8.98 48.59 -14.80
C ALA A 3 -8.93 48.82 -13.28
N LYS A 4 -9.74 49.75 -12.79
CA LYS A 4 -9.96 49.98 -11.37
C LYS A 4 -11.46 50.08 -11.15
N THR A 5 -12.10 48.99 -10.75
CA THR A 5 -13.39 48.96 -10.00
C THR A 5 -13.87 47.55 -9.60
N SER A 6 -13.01 46.53 -9.55
CA SER A 6 -13.37 45.25 -8.91
C SER A 6 -12.16 44.68 -8.17
N HIS A 7 -12.36 44.15 -6.96
CA HIS A 7 -11.31 43.47 -6.17
C HIS A 7 -10.94 42.08 -6.77
N PHE A 8 -11.34 41.81 -8.00
CA PHE A 8 -11.19 40.52 -8.66
C PHE A 8 -10.34 40.69 -9.92
N VAL A 9 -9.48 39.72 -10.18
CA VAL A 9 -8.53 39.76 -11.31
C VAL A 9 -9.22 39.30 -12.59
N ASP A 10 -9.16 40.14 -13.63
CA ASP A 10 -9.67 39.81 -14.96
C ASP A 10 -8.64 39.02 -15.78
N LEU A 11 -9.10 38.22 -16.76
CA LEU A 11 -8.26 37.40 -17.63
C LEU A 11 -8.31 37.92 -19.08
N ILE A 12 -7.15 38.10 -19.69
CA ILE A 12 -7.02 38.49 -21.10
C ILE A 12 -6.45 37.30 -21.88
N VAL A 13 -7.12 36.89 -22.96
CA VAL A 13 -6.73 35.75 -23.80
C VAL A 13 -6.54 36.22 -25.24
N GLY A 14 -5.32 36.06 -25.77
CA GLY A 14 -4.99 36.37 -27.16
C GLY A 14 -5.23 35.17 -28.08
N ALA A 15 -5.95 35.38 -29.19
CA ALA A 15 -6.18 34.39 -30.23
C ALA A 15 -5.44 34.80 -31.52
N PHE A 16 -4.13 34.55 -31.55
CA PHE A 16 -3.23 35.04 -32.61
C PHE A 16 -3.68 34.64 -34.02
N GLY A 17 -4.19 33.41 -34.20
CA GLY A 17 -4.65 32.89 -35.50
C GLY A 17 -5.83 33.64 -36.11
N THR A 18 -6.53 34.48 -35.34
CA THR A 18 -7.63 35.32 -35.84
C THR A 18 -7.40 36.81 -35.62
N GLY A 19 -6.23 37.21 -35.10
CA GLY A 19 -5.93 38.60 -34.76
C GLY A 19 -6.86 39.20 -33.70
N LYS A 20 -7.45 38.37 -32.83
CA LYS A 20 -8.42 38.80 -31.81
C LYS A 20 -7.86 38.67 -30.40
N VAL A 21 -8.39 39.49 -29.51
CA VAL A 21 -8.15 39.44 -28.07
C VAL A 21 -9.51 39.40 -27.37
N ALA A 22 -9.68 38.45 -26.45
CA ALA A 22 -10.86 38.35 -25.60
C ALA A 22 -10.49 38.81 -24.18
N VAL A 23 -11.41 39.52 -23.52
CA VAL A 23 -11.28 39.94 -22.11
C VAL A 23 -12.42 39.30 -21.32
N TYR A 24 -12.06 38.49 -20.34
CA TYR A 24 -12.97 37.84 -19.41
C TYR A 24 -12.92 38.56 -18.08
N ARG A 25 -14.05 39.18 -17.68
CA ARG A 25 -14.15 39.86 -16.39
C ARG A 25 -14.57 38.91 -15.29
N ALA A 26 -13.96 39.05 -14.12
CA ALA A 26 -14.29 38.21 -12.98
C ALA A 26 -15.63 38.61 -12.35
N ARG A 27 -16.47 37.61 -12.05
CA ARG A 27 -17.76 37.79 -11.37
C ARG A 27 -17.56 37.82 -9.85
N PRO A 28 -18.23 38.73 -9.12
CA PRO A 28 -18.24 38.69 -7.66
C PRO A 28 -18.86 37.38 -7.15
N VAL A 29 -18.19 36.72 -6.19
CA VAL A 29 -18.67 35.47 -5.60
C VAL A 29 -19.41 35.75 -4.29
N VAL A 30 -20.65 35.27 -4.19
CA VAL A 30 -21.49 35.38 -2.99
C VAL A 30 -21.45 34.07 -2.24
N THR A 31 -21.03 34.10 -0.97
CA THR A 31 -21.07 32.94 -0.07
C THR A 31 -22.21 33.10 0.94
N VAL A 32 -23.14 32.15 0.90
CA VAL A 32 -24.31 32.08 1.76
C VAL A 32 -24.11 30.92 2.74
N GLY A 33 -24.42 31.14 4.01
CA GLY A 33 -24.54 30.09 5.01
C GLY A 33 -26.02 29.86 5.30
N ALA A 34 -26.59 28.79 4.75
CA ALA A 34 -27.96 28.40 5.00
C ALA A 34 -28.00 27.26 6.04
N GLN A 35 -29.01 27.29 6.90
CA GLN A 35 -29.30 26.28 7.91
C GLN A 35 -30.81 26.07 7.96
N LEU A 36 -31.22 24.85 8.24
CA LEU A 36 -32.62 24.48 8.43
C LEU A 36 -32.72 23.87 9.84
N LEU A 37 -33.72 24.27 10.62
CA LEU A 37 -33.96 23.72 11.96
C LEU A 37 -35.40 23.23 12.05
N LEU A 38 -35.58 22.09 12.71
CA LEU A 38 -36.88 21.43 12.87
C LEU A 38 -37.21 21.29 14.35
N HIS A 39 -38.40 21.73 14.74
CA HIS A 39 -38.86 21.67 16.12
C HIS A 39 -40.34 21.23 16.22
N PRO A 40 -40.63 20.03 16.74
CA PRO A 40 -39.70 18.94 17.06
C PRO A 40 -39.20 18.20 15.80
N VAL A 41 -38.06 17.51 15.91
CA VAL A 41 -37.53 16.61 14.87
C VAL A 41 -38.34 15.31 14.79
N ILE A 42 -38.80 14.81 15.93
CA ILE A 42 -39.66 13.62 16.04
C ILE A 42 -41.11 14.07 16.24
N ILE A 43 -41.99 13.64 15.34
CA ILE A 43 -43.38 14.06 15.26
C ILE A 43 -44.26 12.97 15.87
N ASN A 44 -44.97 13.29 16.94
CA ASN A 44 -45.99 12.43 17.52
C ASN A 44 -47.35 12.70 16.86
N LEU A 45 -47.92 11.68 16.22
CA LEU A 45 -49.22 11.72 15.53
C LEU A 45 -50.42 11.95 16.48
N GLU A 46 -50.29 11.55 17.74
CA GLU A 46 -51.32 11.75 18.77
C GLU A 46 -51.39 13.21 19.24
N ASN A 47 -50.27 13.93 19.15
CA ASN A 47 -50.17 15.30 19.63
C ASN A 47 -50.66 16.31 18.59
N LYS A 48 -51.99 16.46 18.51
CA LYS A 48 -52.68 17.32 17.52
C LYS A 48 -52.80 18.77 18.00
N THR A 49 -51.70 19.52 17.96
CA THR A 49 -51.61 20.89 18.49
C THR A 49 -52.07 21.98 17.52
N CYS A 50 -51.94 21.78 16.20
CA CYS A 50 -52.34 22.78 15.21
C CYS A 50 -53.78 22.57 14.74
N GLN A 51 -54.47 23.66 14.38
CA GLN A 51 -55.81 23.61 13.81
C GLN A 51 -55.79 24.09 12.36
N ILE A 52 -56.40 23.32 11.46
CA ILE A 52 -56.53 23.72 10.05
C ILE A 52 -57.59 24.82 9.94
N PRO A 53 -57.26 26.01 9.38
CA PRO A 53 -58.18 27.14 9.29
C PRO A 53 -59.48 26.80 8.55
N GLU A 54 -59.42 25.93 7.55
CA GLU A 54 -60.55 25.59 6.67
C GLU A 54 -61.45 24.47 7.20
N SER A 55 -60.97 23.58 8.07
CA SER A 55 -61.70 22.34 8.43
C SER A 55 -61.94 22.13 9.93
N THR A 56 -61.50 23.05 10.80
CA THR A 56 -61.52 22.92 12.28
C THR A 56 -60.84 21.67 12.85
N ALA A 57 -60.27 20.79 12.00
CA ALA A 57 -59.60 19.58 12.40
C ALA A 57 -58.27 19.89 13.09
N SER A 58 -58.04 19.24 14.23
CA SER A 58 -56.75 19.26 14.91
C SER A 58 -55.79 18.27 14.25
N VAL A 59 -54.57 18.72 13.96
CA VAL A 59 -53.52 17.96 13.27
C VAL A 59 -52.19 18.06 14.00
N ALA A 60 -51.36 17.03 13.87
CA ALA A 60 -49.99 17.05 14.35
C ALA A 60 -49.16 17.98 13.46
N CYS A 61 -48.32 18.82 14.06
CA CYS A 61 -47.52 19.80 13.35
C CYS A 61 -46.15 20.02 14.00
N TYR A 62 -45.24 20.55 13.20
CA TYR A 62 -43.92 20.98 13.63
C TYR A 62 -43.56 22.31 12.97
N ILE A 63 -42.59 23.00 13.55
CA ILE A 63 -42.06 24.26 13.03
C ILE A 63 -40.77 23.97 12.28
N SER A 64 -40.69 24.46 11.05
CA SER A 64 -39.49 24.44 10.22
C SER A 64 -38.96 25.87 10.11
N VAL A 65 -37.74 26.11 10.58
CA VAL A 65 -37.09 27.43 10.55
C VAL A 65 -35.97 27.41 9.52
N ALA A 66 -36.12 28.18 8.45
CA ALA A 66 -35.08 28.40 7.46
C ALA A 66 -34.25 29.63 7.85
N MET A 67 -32.96 29.43 8.13
CA MET A 67 -32.04 30.49 8.51
C MET A 67 -31.00 30.70 7.41
N ILE A 68 -30.80 31.95 7.02
CA ILE A 68 -29.80 32.31 6.02
C ILE A 68 -28.92 33.43 6.58
N SER A 69 -27.62 33.22 6.47
CA SER A 69 -26.57 34.16 6.84
C SER A 69 -25.66 34.45 5.65
N SER A 70 -25.08 35.64 5.62
CA SER A 70 -24.08 36.01 4.62
C SER A 70 -22.69 36.10 5.25
N SER A 71 -21.73 35.40 4.65
CA SER A 71 -20.33 35.46 5.06
C SER A 71 -19.49 36.00 3.90
N GLY A 72 -19.00 37.23 4.02
CA GLY A 72 -18.17 37.88 3.01
C GLY A 72 -18.47 39.37 2.84
N ILE A 73 -17.70 40.05 2.00
CA ILE A 73 -17.95 41.46 1.64
C ILE A 73 -19.15 41.48 0.68
N VAL A 74 -20.35 41.56 1.24
CA VAL A 74 -21.58 41.77 0.48
C VAL A 74 -21.68 43.27 0.16
N LEU A 75 -20.99 43.70 -0.90
CA LEU A 75 -21.02 45.08 -1.40
C LEU A 75 -22.39 45.48 -2.00
N PHE A 76 -23.30 44.52 -2.19
CA PHE A 76 -24.57 44.70 -2.89
C PHE A 76 -25.73 44.03 -2.16
N LEU A 77 -26.92 44.61 -2.21
CA LEU A 77 -28.16 43.92 -1.82
C LEU A 77 -28.35 42.72 -2.76
N ALA A 78 -28.23 41.51 -2.23
CA ALA A 78 -28.52 40.28 -2.97
C ALA A 78 -29.92 39.80 -2.58
N CYS A 79 -30.82 39.72 -3.56
CA CYS A 79 -32.09 39.02 -3.40
C CYS A 79 -31.87 37.55 -3.75
N LEU A 80 -32.23 36.67 -2.82
CA LEU A 80 -32.27 35.23 -3.06
C LEU A 80 -33.71 34.80 -3.25
N THR A 81 -33.92 33.91 -4.21
CA THR A 81 -35.15 33.12 -4.29
C THR A 81 -34.89 31.80 -3.60
N ALA A 82 -35.58 31.58 -2.48
CA ALA A 82 -35.50 30.35 -1.70
C ALA A 82 -36.76 29.51 -1.92
N GLU A 83 -36.59 28.19 -1.97
CA GLU A 83 -37.64 27.20 -2.11
C GLU A 83 -37.47 26.14 -1.02
N VAL A 84 -38.51 25.96 -0.18
CA VAL A 84 -38.57 24.85 0.76
C VAL A 84 -39.49 23.78 0.18
N GLN A 85 -38.98 22.55 0.07
CA GLN A 85 -39.73 21.38 -0.34
C GLN A 85 -39.86 20.40 0.81
N LEU A 86 -41.08 19.97 1.07
CA LEU A 86 -41.42 19.00 2.10
C LEU A 86 -41.48 17.58 1.52
N ASP A 87 -40.98 16.61 2.28
CA ASP A 87 -40.96 15.19 1.93
C ASP A 87 -40.31 14.93 0.56
N SER A 88 -39.16 15.56 0.31
CA SER A 88 -38.53 15.67 -1.03
C SER A 88 -38.02 14.33 -1.58
N LEU A 89 -37.64 13.38 -0.71
CA LEU A 89 -37.22 12.03 -1.11
C LEU A 89 -38.36 11.14 -1.64
N LYS A 90 -39.63 11.53 -1.44
CA LYS A 90 -40.76 10.80 -2.01
C LYS A 90 -40.85 11.01 -3.52
N GLN A 91 -40.96 9.91 -4.25
CA GLN A 91 -41.08 9.86 -5.71
C GLN A 91 -42.19 10.79 -6.23
N LYS A 92 -41.96 11.36 -7.42
CA LYS A 92 -42.95 12.22 -8.10
C LYS A 92 -44.24 11.41 -8.34
N GLY A 93 -45.34 11.84 -7.72
CA GLY A 93 -46.64 11.16 -7.76
C GLY A 93 -46.99 10.34 -6.50
N ALA A 94 -46.05 10.13 -5.58
CA ALA A 94 -46.36 9.58 -4.26
C ALA A 94 -47.02 10.65 -3.36
N ILE A 95 -47.84 10.20 -2.41
CA ILE A 95 -48.49 11.09 -1.44
C ILE A 95 -47.43 11.74 -0.56
N LYS A 96 -47.38 13.08 -0.57
CA LYS A 96 -46.53 13.87 0.33
C LYS A 96 -47.20 13.91 1.70
N ARG A 97 -46.51 13.43 2.73
CA ARG A 97 -47.09 13.23 4.08
C ARG A 97 -47.29 14.54 4.83
N THR A 98 -46.51 15.55 4.47
CA THR A 98 -46.48 16.87 5.14
C THR A 98 -46.83 17.99 4.18
N LEU A 99 -47.54 18.98 4.68
CA LEU A 99 -47.95 20.17 3.94
C LEU A 99 -47.79 21.42 4.81
N PHE A 100 -47.52 22.57 4.18
CA PHE A 100 -47.53 23.84 4.89
C PHE A 100 -48.96 24.20 5.31
N LEU A 101 -49.11 24.74 6.52
CA LEU A 101 -50.42 25.09 7.08
C LEU A 101 -51.10 26.23 6.30
N ASP A 102 -50.32 27.19 5.78
CA ASP A 102 -50.87 28.40 5.16
C ASP A 102 -51.39 28.19 3.73
N ASN A 103 -50.72 27.36 2.93
CA ASN A 103 -51.05 27.18 1.51
C ASN A 103 -51.49 25.74 1.14
N HIS A 104 -51.46 24.81 2.09
CA HIS A 104 -51.75 23.38 1.90
C HIS A 104 -50.94 22.71 0.76
N GLN A 105 -49.75 23.23 0.44
CA GLN A 105 -48.84 22.68 -0.56
C GLN A 105 -47.62 22.02 0.09
N SER A 106 -46.93 21.17 -0.66
CA SER A 106 -45.69 20.51 -0.23
C SER A 106 -44.43 21.28 -0.62
N HIS A 107 -44.57 22.45 -1.26
CA HIS A 107 -43.46 23.31 -1.63
C HIS A 107 -43.88 24.77 -1.47
N LEU A 108 -42.92 25.64 -1.15
CA LEU A 108 -43.14 27.06 -0.99
C LEU A 108 -41.91 27.83 -1.47
N VAL A 109 -42.13 28.78 -2.36
CA VAL A 109 -41.09 29.70 -2.86
C VAL A 109 -41.31 31.06 -2.21
N PHE A 110 -40.24 31.64 -1.67
CA PHE A 110 -40.30 32.96 -1.02
C PHE A 110 -39.01 33.77 -1.31
N PRO A 111 -39.14 35.10 -1.40
CA PRO A 111 -37.98 35.97 -1.55
C PRO A 111 -37.27 36.14 -0.20
N LEU A 112 -35.95 36.07 -0.21
CA LEU A 112 -35.12 36.33 0.97
C LEU A 112 -34.08 37.40 0.66
N VAL A 113 -34.22 38.55 1.31
CA VAL A 113 -33.39 39.73 1.05
C VAL A 113 -32.26 39.80 2.07
N ILE A 114 -31.02 39.67 1.60
CA ILE A 114 -29.83 39.81 2.45
C ILE A 114 -29.47 41.30 2.57
N LYS A 115 -29.71 41.87 3.75
CA LYS A 115 -29.36 43.26 4.07
C LYS A 115 -27.98 43.32 4.72
N GLY A 116 -26.93 43.55 3.93
CA GLY A 116 -25.57 43.83 4.44
C GLY A 116 -24.79 42.61 4.99
N GLN A 117 -23.63 42.90 5.60
CA GLN A 117 -22.68 41.92 6.11
C GLN A 117 -23.11 41.38 7.49
N LYS A 118 -23.16 40.05 7.66
CA LYS A 118 -23.53 39.33 8.90
C LYS A 118 -24.99 39.49 9.37
N SER A 119 -25.94 39.85 8.50
CA SER A 119 -27.36 39.72 8.85
C SER A 119 -27.80 38.26 8.78
N LEU A 120 -28.33 37.75 9.88
CA LEU A 120 -29.07 36.49 9.91
C LEU A 120 -30.53 36.82 9.62
N GLN A 121 -31.13 36.14 8.66
CA GLN A 121 -32.56 36.21 8.37
C GLN A 121 -33.17 34.83 8.60
N CYS A 122 -34.19 34.77 9.43
CA CYS A 122 -34.91 33.54 9.75
C CYS A 122 -36.34 33.67 9.24
N GLN A 123 -36.84 32.61 8.60
CA GLN A 123 -38.21 32.50 8.17
C GLN A 123 -38.80 31.21 8.74
N ASP A 124 -39.92 31.35 9.45
CA ASP A 124 -40.57 30.25 10.13
C ASP A 124 -41.75 29.74 9.28
N PHE A 125 -41.92 28.42 9.26
CA PHE A 125 -43.02 27.75 8.57
C PHE A 125 -43.66 26.74 9.51
N ILE A 126 -44.99 26.79 9.61
CA ILE A 126 -45.77 25.76 10.31
C ILE A 126 -46.13 24.68 9.30
N VAL A 127 -45.71 23.46 9.58
CA VAL A 127 -45.93 22.29 8.73
C VAL A 127 -46.77 21.29 9.49
N TYR A 128 -47.84 20.79 8.88
CA TYR A 128 -48.69 19.75 9.47
C TYR A 128 -48.55 18.43 8.73
N LEU A 129 -48.77 17.35 9.47
CA LEU A 129 -48.86 16.00 8.94
C LEU A 129 -50.30 15.73 8.49
N ARG A 130 -50.46 15.06 7.35
CA ARG A 130 -51.76 14.54 6.88
C ARG A 130 -52.33 13.52 7.87
N ASP A 131 -53.59 13.16 7.71
CA ASP A 131 -54.20 12.12 8.55
C ASP A 131 -53.57 10.74 8.28
N GLU A 132 -53.52 9.88 9.31
CA GLU A 132 -52.94 8.55 9.21
C GLU A 132 -53.61 7.66 8.15
N THR A 133 -54.88 7.93 7.83
CA THR A 133 -55.61 7.20 6.79
C THR A 133 -55.13 7.53 5.37
N GLU A 134 -54.46 8.67 5.18
CA GLU A 134 -54.01 9.13 3.86
C GLU A 134 -52.67 8.54 3.43
N PHE A 135 -51.85 8.06 4.36
CA PHE A 135 -50.53 7.50 4.04
C PHE A 135 -50.17 6.32 4.93
N ARG A 136 -49.55 5.30 4.34
CA ARG A 136 -49.15 4.07 5.05
C ARG A 136 -47.74 4.12 5.61
N ASP A 137 -46.87 4.94 5.00
CA ASP A 137 -45.45 4.96 5.33
C ASP A 137 -45.14 5.88 6.50
N LYS A 138 -44.98 5.27 7.68
CA LYS A 138 -44.58 5.91 8.92
C LYS A 138 -43.08 5.76 9.23
N LEU A 139 -42.33 4.96 8.46
CA LEU A 139 -40.93 4.63 8.76
C LEU A 139 -39.93 5.46 7.98
N SER A 140 -40.20 5.80 6.71
CA SER A 140 -39.26 6.60 5.92
C SER A 140 -39.10 8.01 6.53
N PRO A 141 -37.88 8.58 6.58
CA PRO A 141 -37.69 9.95 7.05
C PRO A 141 -38.46 10.95 6.17
N ILE A 142 -38.98 11.99 6.79
CA ILE A 142 -39.58 13.15 6.10
C ILE A 142 -38.44 14.13 5.83
N ASN A 143 -37.88 14.08 4.63
CA ASN A 143 -36.78 14.96 4.24
C ASN A 143 -37.32 16.33 3.83
N ILE A 144 -36.86 17.39 4.50
CA ILE A 144 -37.15 18.79 4.17
C ILE A 144 -35.90 19.38 3.54
N SER A 145 -36.05 19.94 2.33
CA SER A 145 -34.95 20.54 1.59
C SER A 145 -35.18 22.02 1.34
N LEU A 146 -34.21 22.85 1.71
CA LEU A 146 -34.13 24.27 1.41
C LEU A 146 -33.16 24.49 0.24
N ASN A 147 -33.69 24.84 -0.93
CA ASN A 147 -32.91 25.22 -2.10
C ASN A 147 -32.91 26.75 -2.21
N TYR A 148 -31.77 27.35 -2.57
CA TYR A 148 -31.70 28.78 -2.83
C TYR A 148 -30.93 29.11 -4.10
N SER A 149 -31.34 30.20 -4.74
CA SER A 149 -30.74 30.72 -5.97
C SER A 149 -30.67 32.25 -5.93
N LEU A 150 -29.76 32.84 -6.70
CA LEU A 150 -29.71 34.29 -6.86
C LEU A 150 -30.84 34.72 -7.80
N ASP A 151 -31.62 35.72 -7.37
CA ASP A 151 -32.65 36.32 -8.21
C ASP A 151 -32.02 37.31 -9.19
N GLU A 152 -31.80 36.84 -10.43
CA GLU A 152 -31.17 37.63 -11.48
C GLU A 152 -31.97 38.87 -11.91
N SER A 153 -33.27 38.92 -11.59
CA SER A 153 -34.15 40.02 -12.00
C SER A 153 -33.99 41.29 -11.16
N THR A 154 -33.41 41.17 -9.97
CA THR A 154 -33.27 42.27 -9.00
C THR A 154 -32.00 43.10 -9.17
N PHE A 155 -31.07 42.66 -10.02
CA PHE A 155 -29.86 43.42 -10.31
C PHE A 155 -30.19 44.56 -11.28
N LYS A 156 -30.07 45.80 -10.81
CA LYS A 156 -30.29 47.02 -11.63
C LYS A 156 -29.49 46.95 -12.94
N GLU A 157 -30.05 47.49 -14.02
CA GLU A 157 -29.51 47.59 -15.39
C GLU A 157 -28.18 48.37 -15.56
N GLY A 158 -27.35 48.48 -14.51
CA GLY A 158 -26.05 49.16 -14.53
C GLY A 158 -24.87 48.34 -14.00
N LEU A 159 -25.08 47.11 -13.50
CA LEU A 159 -23.97 46.21 -13.19
C LEU A 159 -23.48 45.51 -14.47
N GLU A 160 -22.26 45.82 -14.89
CA GLU A 160 -21.62 45.23 -16.07
C GLU A 160 -21.34 43.71 -15.90
N VAL A 161 -21.38 43.21 -14.66
CA VAL A 161 -21.08 41.81 -14.31
C VAL A 161 -22.03 41.34 -13.20
N LYS A 162 -22.78 40.25 -13.46
CA LYS A 162 -23.69 39.62 -12.47
C LYS A 162 -22.90 38.80 -11.44
N PRO A 163 -23.26 38.83 -10.14
CA PRO A 163 -22.64 37.97 -9.14
C PRO A 163 -22.97 36.48 -9.39
N ILE A 164 -22.20 35.58 -8.78
CA ILE A 164 -22.41 34.13 -8.83
C ILE A 164 -22.31 33.54 -7.41
N LEU A 165 -23.09 32.49 -7.12
CA LEU A 165 -22.93 31.74 -5.87
C LEU A 165 -21.60 31.00 -5.86
N ASN A 166 -21.05 30.80 -4.67
CA ASN A 166 -19.84 30.00 -4.49
C ASN A 166 -20.08 28.55 -4.95
N TYR A 167 -19.38 28.13 -6.00
CA TYR A 167 -19.48 26.78 -6.57
C TYR A 167 -19.06 25.67 -5.61
N TYR A 168 -18.16 25.96 -4.67
CA TYR A 168 -17.67 24.98 -3.69
C TYR A 168 -18.64 24.73 -2.53
N ARG A 169 -19.77 25.44 -2.48
CA ARG A 169 -20.83 25.19 -1.49
C ARG A 169 -22.09 24.74 -2.21
N GLU A 170 -22.72 23.72 -1.65
CA GLU A 170 -24.03 23.29 -2.09
C GLU A 170 -25.05 24.41 -1.88
N ASN A 171 -25.99 24.53 -2.81
CA ASN A 171 -27.09 25.49 -2.76
C ASN A 171 -28.38 24.86 -2.21
N VAL A 172 -28.28 23.63 -1.69
CA VAL A 172 -29.37 22.88 -1.09
C VAL A 172 -28.93 22.45 0.30
N VAL A 173 -29.78 22.68 1.29
CA VAL A 173 -29.61 22.19 2.66
C VAL A 173 -30.78 21.26 2.96
N THR A 174 -30.51 20.11 3.58
CA THR A 174 -31.54 19.12 3.89
C THR A 174 -31.52 18.76 5.36
N GLU A 175 -32.69 18.64 5.96
CA GLU A 175 -32.90 18.10 7.31
C GLU A 175 -34.02 17.06 7.28
N GLN A 176 -34.02 16.14 8.25
CA GLN A 176 -34.98 15.05 8.29
C GLN A 176 -35.82 15.12 9.57
N ALA A 177 -37.13 14.93 9.44
CA ALA A 177 -38.03 14.68 10.54
C ALA A 177 -38.50 13.23 10.52
N HIS A 178 -38.82 12.68 11.69
CA HIS A 178 -39.25 11.28 11.84
C HIS A 178 -40.62 11.22 12.48
N ILE A 179 -41.39 10.19 12.14
CA ILE A 179 -42.68 9.93 12.78
C ILE A 179 -42.39 8.98 13.96
N LEU A 180 -42.93 9.31 15.13
CA LEU A 180 -42.84 8.46 16.31
C LEU A 180 -43.58 7.13 16.05
N VAL A 181 -42.88 6.01 16.19
CA VAL A 181 -43.41 4.66 15.95
C VAL A 181 -42.83 3.71 16.99
N ASP A 182 -43.68 2.93 17.66
CA ASP A 182 -43.30 1.84 18.58
C ASP A 182 -42.40 2.25 19.77
N CYS A 183 -42.68 3.39 20.41
CA CYS A 183 -41.94 3.93 21.58
C CYS A 183 -42.67 3.79 22.93
N GLY A 184 -43.42 2.71 23.14
CA GLY A 184 -44.12 2.45 24.40
C GLY A 184 -45.28 3.42 24.73
N GLU A 185 -45.75 3.39 25.98
CA GLU A 185 -46.85 4.24 26.48
C GLU A 185 -46.41 5.67 26.83
N ASP A 186 -45.11 5.86 27.10
CA ASP A 186 -44.52 7.15 27.48
C ASP A 186 -44.08 7.98 26.26
N ASN A 187 -44.25 7.44 25.04
CA ASN A 187 -43.94 8.11 23.78
C ASN A 187 -42.47 8.56 23.66
N MET A 188 -41.54 7.90 24.37
CA MET A 188 -40.12 8.24 24.38
C MET A 188 -39.26 7.03 24.06
N CYS A 189 -38.71 6.97 22.84
CA CYS A 189 -37.82 5.88 22.45
C CYS A 189 -36.44 5.99 23.13
N ILE A 190 -36.14 5.07 24.04
CA ILE A 190 -34.83 4.93 24.71
C ILE A 190 -34.08 3.72 24.13
N PRO A 191 -33.12 3.91 23.23
CA PRO A 191 -32.34 2.80 22.68
C PRO A 191 -31.29 2.30 23.68
N ASP A 192 -30.82 1.06 23.50
CA ASP A 192 -29.65 0.53 24.20
C ASP A 192 -28.65 -0.02 23.18
N LEU A 193 -27.82 0.88 22.65
CA LEU A 193 -26.87 0.57 21.59
C LEU A 193 -25.60 -0.06 22.18
N LYS A 194 -25.28 -1.29 21.75
CA LYS A 194 -24.04 -2.00 22.10
C LYS A 194 -23.16 -2.19 20.87
N LEU A 195 -21.88 -1.87 21.03
CA LEU A 195 -20.87 -1.98 19.99
C LEU A 195 -19.73 -2.90 20.43
N SER A 196 -19.33 -3.78 19.52
CA SER A 196 -18.12 -4.61 19.69
C SER A 196 -17.41 -4.73 18.34
N ALA A 197 -16.08 -4.70 18.36
CA ALA A 197 -15.28 -4.80 17.14
C ALA A 197 -14.05 -5.68 17.39
N ARG A 198 -13.59 -6.36 16.34
CA ARG A 198 -12.39 -7.20 16.37
C ARG A 198 -11.63 -7.09 15.04
N PRO A 199 -10.30 -6.92 15.06
CA PRO A 199 -9.51 -7.01 13.85
C PRO A 199 -9.27 -8.47 13.46
N ASP A 200 -9.07 -8.75 12.17
CA ASP A 200 -8.61 -10.05 11.67
C ASP A 200 -7.13 -10.32 12.00
N LYS A 201 -6.32 -9.25 12.09
CA LYS A 201 -4.90 -9.27 12.43
C LYS A 201 -4.62 -8.33 13.60
N HIS A 202 -3.85 -8.80 14.57
CA HIS A 202 -3.44 -8.00 15.74
C HIS A 202 -2.13 -7.21 15.50
N GLN A 203 -1.45 -7.49 14.39
CA GLN A 203 -0.21 -6.84 14.01
C GLN A 203 -0.16 -6.60 12.49
N VAL A 204 0.47 -5.50 12.11
CA VAL A 204 0.79 -5.13 10.72
C VAL A 204 2.30 -5.05 10.53
N ILE A 205 2.78 -5.35 9.32
CA ILE A 205 4.21 -5.53 9.05
C ILE A 205 4.73 -4.40 8.17
N ILE A 206 5.75 -3.67 8.61
CA ILE A 206 6.28 -2.54 7.82
C ILE A 206 6.83 -3.02 6.47
N GLY A 207 6.40 -2.39 5.38
CA GLY A 207 6.81 -2.70 4.01
C GLY A 207 5.95 -3.75 3.29
N ASP A 208 4.97 -4.34 3.97
CA ASP A 208 3.97 -5.23 3.37
C ASP A 208 2.73 -4.45 2.88
N GLU A 209 1.88 -5.07 2.05
CA GLU A 209 0.65 -4.46 1.53
C GLU A 209 -0.41 -4.21 2.63
N ASN A 210 -0.29 -4.88 3.78
CA ASN A 210 -1.09 -4.69 5.01
C ASN A 210 -2.58 -4.39 4.79
N HIS A 211 -3.28 -5.37 4.22
CA HIS A 211 -4.74 -5.38 4.27
C HIS A 211 -5.23 -5.83 5.65
N LEU A 212 -6.13 -5.03 6.23
CA LEU A 212 -6.75 -5.23 7.54
C LEU A 212 -8.28 -5.26 7.39
N MET A 213 -8.94 -6.19 8.07
CA MET A 213 -10.39 -6.26 8.13
C MET A 213 -10.89 -6.13 9.57
N LEU A 214 -11.72 -5.12 9.81
CA LEU A 214 -12.42 -4.96 11.09
C LEU A 214 -13.79 -5.61 11.00
N THR A 215 -14.03 -6.62 11.84
CA THR A 215 -15.37 -7.21 12.03
C THR A 215 -16.06 -6.49 13.17
N ILE A 216 -17.15 -5.79 12.86
CA ILE A 216 -17.88 -4.94 13.78
C ILE A 216 -19.28 -5.53 13.98
N ASN A 217 -19.72 -5.59 15.23
CA ASN A 217 -21.03 -6.07 15.60
C ASN A 217 -21.78 -4.98 16.38
N ALA A 218 -22.89 -4.53 15.80
CA ALA A 218 -23.76 -3.49 16.33
C ALA A 218 -25.08 -4.12 16.77
N ARG A 219 -25.48 -3.82 18.01
CA ARG A 219 -26.69 -4.36 18.64
C ARG A 219 -27.53 -3.23 19.21
N ASN A 220 -28.85 -3.41 19.16
CA ASN A 220 -29.79 -2.57 19.89
C ASN A 220 -30.62 -3.46 20.82
N GLU A 221 -30.41 -3.34 22.12
CA GLU A 221 -31.08 -4.11 23.17
C GLU A 221 -32.23 -3.32 23.85
N GLY A 222 -32.47 -2.08 23.41
CA GLY A 222 -33.56 -1.21 23.87
C GLY A 222 -34.62 -0.98 22.80
N GLU A 223 -35.18 0.22 22.74
CA GLU A 223 -36.21 0.63 21.77
C GLU A 223 -35.60 1.17 20.46
N GLY A 224 -36.43 1.61 19.51
CA GLY A 224 -35.98 2.08 18.19
C GLY A 224 -35.00 3.26 18.26
N ALA A 225 -33.81 3.09 17.65
CA ALA A 225 -32.83 4.17 17.51
C ALA A 225 -32.97 4.85 16.14
N TYR A 226 -33.37 6.11 16.11
CA TYR A 226 -33.53 6.89 14.87
C TYR A 226 -32.17 7.33 14.33
N GLU A 227 -32.01 7.30 13.00
CA GLU A 227 -30.76 7.66 12.30
C GLU A 227 -29.52 7.02 12.95
N ALA A 228 -29.62 5.72 13.25
CA ALA A 228 -28.50 5.02 13.86
C ALA A 228 -27.36 4.89 12.83
N GLU A 229 -26.24 5.55 13.11
CA GLU A 229 -25.04 5.56 12.28
C GLU A 229 -23.83 5.04 13.09
N LEU A 230 -23.01 4.21 12.47
CA LEU A 230 -21.71 3.80 13.00
C LEU A 230 -20.64 4.76 12.50
N PHE A 231 -19.91 5.37 13.43
CA PHE A 231 -18.75 6.20 13.17
C PHE A 231 -17.48 5.40 13.43
N VAL A 232 -16.60 5.32 12.43
CA VAL A 232 -15.28 4.69 12.53
C VAL A 232 -14.23 5.74 12.21
N ILE A 233 -13.50 6.21 13.22
CA ILE A 233 -12.39 7.15 13.06
C ILE A 233 -11.16 6.36 12.63
N ILE A 234 -10.57 6.79 11.52
CA ILE A 234 -9.47 6.09 10.85
C ILE A 234 -8.17 6.87 11.10
N PRO A 235 -7.08 6.19 11.48
CA PRO A 235 -5.80 6.84 11.69
C PRO A 235 -5.16 7.27 10.34
N GLU A 236 -4.19 8.18 10.36
CA GLU A 236 -3.66 8.79 9.12
C GLU A 236 -2.91 7.81 8.22
N GLU A 237 -2.44 6.69 8.78
CA GLU A 237 -1.69 5.64 8.11
C GLU A 237 -2.58 4.67 7.33
N ALA A 238 -3.89 4.67 7.62
CA ALA A 238 -4.86 3.75 7.04
C ALA A 238 -5.80 4.45 6.05
N ASP A 239 -6.16 3.72 4.99
CA ASP A 239 -7.09 4.14 3.96
C ASP A 239 -8.27 3.16 3.89
N TYR A 240 -9.49 3.70 3.74
CA TYR A 240 -10.70 2.89 3.59
C TYR A 240 -10.80 2.29 2.19
N VAL A 241 -10.93 0.97 2.10
CA VAL A 241 -11.05 0.24 0.84
C VAL A 241 -12.51 -0.03 0.48
N GLY A 242 -13.32 -0.39 1.47
CA GLY A 242 -14.73 -0.71 1.26
C GLY A 242 -15.28 -1.74 2.23
N ILE A 243 -16.58 -2.02 2.08
CA ILE A 243 -17.26 -3.06 2.85
C ILE A 243 -16.94 -4.46 2.31
N GLU A 244 -16.93 -5.44 3.20
CA GLU A 244 -16.83 -6.86 2.87
C GLU A 244 -18.21 -7.38 2.42
N ARG A 245 -18.27 -7.89 1.18
CA ARG A 245 -19.52 -8.39 0.56
C ARG A 245 -19.53 -9.89 0.30
N SER A 246 -18.38 -10.55 0.42
CA SER A 246 -18.22 -11.96 0.04
C SER A 246 -18.79 -12.90 1.12
N ASN A 247 -18.75 -12.46 2.38
CA ASN A 247 -19.26 -13.24 3.51
C ASN A 247 -20.76 -13.02 3.71
N LYS A 248 -21.56 -14.06 3.46
CA LYS A 248 -23.03 -14.03 3.63
C LYS A 248 -23.49 -13.75 5.07
N ALA A 249 -22.63 -13.92 6.07
CA ALA A 249 -22.92 -13.60 7.46
C ALA A 249 -22.83 -12.08 7.77
N LEU A 250 -22.22 -11.29 6.89
CA LEU A 250 -22.05 -9.85 7.07
C LEU A 250 -23.08 -9.10 6.24
N ARG A 251 -23.72 -8.10 6.84
CA ARG A 251 -24.73 -7.29 6.15
C ARG A 251 -24.03 -6.23 5.28
N PRO A 252 -24.34 -6.14 3.97
CA PRO A 252 -23.82 -5.09 3.12
C PRO A 252 -24.56 -3.78 3.43
N LEU A 253 -24.01 -2.98 4.33
CA LEU A 253 -24.51 -1.66 4.66
C LEU A 253 -23.95 -0.59 3.71
N SER A 254 -24.66 0.53 3.64
CA SER A 254 -24.18 1.74 2.95
C SER A 254 -23.19 2.43 3.88
N CYS A 255 -21.97 2.66 3.40
CA CYS A 255 -20.92 3.32 4.15
C CYS A 255 -20.25 4.38 3.28
N GLU A 256 -20.05 5.56 3.83
CA GLU A 256 -19.44 6.69 3.16
C GLU A 256 -18.21 7.18 3.93
N TYR A 257 -17.18 7.57 3.19
CA TYR A 257 -16.01 8.22 3.76
C TYR A 257 -16.29 9.72 3.93
N LYS A 258 -16.19 10.22 5.15
CA LYS A 258 -16.37 11.64 5.50
C LYS A 258 -15.09 12.19 6.14
N MET A 259 -14.80 13.44 5.87
CA MET A 259 -13.67 14.16 6.48
C MET A 259 -14.20 15.43 7.12
N ASP A 260 -14.23 15.45 8.45
CA ASP A 260 -14.61 16.64 9.22
C ASP A 260 -13.33 17.31 9.76
N ASN A 261 -13.02 18.47 9.18
CA ASN A 261 -11.77 19.20 9.38
C ASN A 261 -10.50 18.36 9.06
N VAL A 262 -9.95 17.70 10.08
CA VAL A 262 -8.73 16.86 10.00
C VAL A 262 -9.04 15.40 10.30
N THR A 263 -10.17 15.13 10.95
CA THR A 263 -10.58 13.80 11.39
C THR A 263 -11.20 13.04 10.22
N ARG A 264 -10.56 11.93 9.84
CA ARG A 264 -11.04 11.03 8.80
C ARG A 264 -11.94 9.99 9.44
N MET A 265 -13.14 9.81 8.91
CA MET A 265 -14.10 8.85 9.43
C MET A 265 -14.86 8.14 8.33
N VAL A 266 -15.25 6.90 8.59
CA VAL A 266 -16.23 6.18 7.78
C VAL A 266 -17.52 6.11 8.57
N VAL A 267 -18.60 6.56 7.94
CA VAL A 267 -19.95 6.56 8.51
C VAL A 267 -20.77 5.50 7.79
N CYS A 268 -21.36 4.58 8.54
CA CYS A 268 -22.19 3.50 8.00
C CYS A 268 -23.60 3.55 8.57
N ASP A 269 -24.60 3.44 7.69
CA ASP A 269 -26.01 3.47 8.07
C ASP A 269 -26.41 2.12 8.70
N LEU A 270 -26.81 2.12 9.97
CA LEU A 270 -27.28 0.92 10.67
C LEU A 270 -28.80 0.73 10.57
N GLY A 271 -29.55 1.82 10.37
CA GLY A 271 -30.98 1.81 10.11
C GLY A 271 -31.69 3.06 10.62
N ASN A 272 -32.87 3.32 10.07
CA ASN A 272 -33.74 4.40 10.52
C ASN A 272 -35.21 3.95 10.61
N PRO A 273 -35.71 3.62 11.82
CA PRO A 273 -34.94 3.37 13.04
C PRO A 273 -34.20 2.02 12.97
N MET A 274 -33.10 1.89 13.70
CA MET A 274 -32.53 0.59 14.07
C MET A 274 -33.43 -0.04 15.13
N VAL A 275 -34.28 -0.97 14.69
CA VAL A 275 -35.34 -1.58 15.51
C VAL A 275 -34.80 -2.33 16.73
N ALA A 276 -35.64 -2.47 17.76
CA ALA A 276 -35.35 -3.24 18.97
C ALA A 276 -34.93 -4.69 18.65
N GLY A 277 -33.91 -5.19 19.35
CA GLY A 277 -33.38 -6.54 19.17
C GLY A 277 -32.52 -6.75 17.91
N THR A 278 -32.22 -5.68 17.15
CA THR A 278 -31.36 -5.78 15.97
C THR A 278 -29.95 -6.21 16.38
N ASN A 279 -29.40 -7.22 15.70
CA ASN A 279 -28.02 -7.66 15.85
C ASN A 279 -27.39 -7.79 14.46
N SER A 280 -26.61 -6.77 14.06
CA SER A 280 -26.03 -6.67 12.73
C SER A 280 -24.50 -6.66 12.79
N SER A 281 -23.87 -7.61 12.11
CA SER A 281 -22.43 -7.65 11.89
C SER A 281 -22.05 -7.15 10.50
N LEU A 282 -21.01 -6.31 10.43
CA LEU A 282 -20.45 -5.75 9.20
C LEU A 282 -18.91 -5.89 9.20
N GLY A 283 -18.32 -5.97 8.01
CA GLY A 283 -16.87 -6.03 7.84
C GLY A 283 -16.37 -4.84 7.04
N LEU A 284 -15.45 -4.05 7.60
CA LEU A 284 -14.81 -2.94 6.90
C LEU A 284 -13.36 -3.31 6.57
N ARG A 285 -12.95 -3.06 5.32
CA ARG A 285 -11.59 -3.31 4.84
C ARG A 285 -10.80 -2.01 4.77
N PHE A 286 -9.57 -2.08 5.27
CA PHE A 286 -8.60 -1.01 5.28
C PHE A 286 -7.28 -1.47 4.69
N ALA A 287 -6.56 -0.55 4.06
CA ALA A 287 -5.17 -0.72 3.66
C ALA A 287 -4.29 0.19 4.51
N VAL A 288 -3.16 -0.30 5.01
CA VAL A 288 -2.27 0.47 5.89
C VAL A 288 -0.87 0.62 5.26
N PRO A 289 -0.73 1.45 4.21
CA PRO A 289 0.53 1.56 3.47
C PRO A 289 1.61 2.41 4.16
N ARG A 290 1.23 3.35 5.05
CA ARG A 290 2.12 4.42 5.52
C ARG A 290 2.64 4.19 6.96
N LEU A 291 3.43 3.13 7.15
CA LEU A 291 3.93 2.73 8.48
C LEU A 291 5.31 3.30 8.89
N GLU A 292 5.96 4.06 8.01
CA GLU A 292 7.38 4.46 8.19
C GLU A 292 7.60 5.52 9.27
N LYS A 293 6.58 6.31 9.61
CA LYS A 293 6.69 7.47 10.52
C LYS A 293 5.96 7.25 11.85
N THR A 294 5.32 6.11 12.03
CA THR A 294 4.34 5.88 13.08
C THR A 294 4.94 5.46 14.42
N ASN A 295 4.17 5.62 15.48
CA ASN A 295 4.43 5.00 16.78
C ASN A 295 4.27 3.48 16.70
N ILE A 296 4.53 2.77 17.80
CA ILE A 296 4.53 1.29 17.90
C ILE A 296 3.16 0.67 17.54
N SER A 297 2.08 1.44 17.52
CA SER A 297 0.73 0.97 17.20
C SER A 297 -0.13 2.04 16.54
N ILE A 298 -1.15 1.61 15.81
CA ILE A 298 -2.25 2.44 15.30
C ILE A 298 -3.56 2.10 16.02
N ASN A 299 -4.44 3.09 16.14
CA ASN A 299 -5.72 2.92 16.82
C ASN A 299 -6.88 3.23 15.86
N PHE A 300 -7.91 2.39 15.91
CA PHE A 300 -9.20 2.64 15.29
C PHE A 300 -10.24 2.87 16.38
N ASP A 301 -10.94 3.99 16.31
CA ASP A 301 -11.94 4.36 17.31
C ASP A 301 -13.34 4.27 16.70
N LEU A 302 -14.25 3.60 17.40
CA LEU A 302 -15.58 3.29 16.90
C LEU A 302 -16.66 3.66 17.92
N GLN A 303 -17.75 4.25 17.45
CA GLN A 303 -18.93 4.58 18.24
C GLN A 303 -20.19 4.59 17.36
N ILE A 304 -21.32 4.10 17.89
CA ILE A 304 -22.63 4.28 17.24
C ILE A 304 -23.29 5.52 17.84
N ARG A 305 -23.92 6.35 17.00
CA ARG A 305 -24.72 7.49 17.44
C ARG A 305 -26.11 7.44 16.79
N SER A 306 -27.09 8.00 17.47
CA SER A 306 -28.47 8.14 17.01
C SER A 306 -28.99 9.55 17.32
N SER A 307 -30.10 9.95 16.70
CA SER A 307 -30.75 11.25 16.95
C SER A 307 -31.74 11.23 18.13
N ASN A 308 -31.80 10.13 18.88
CA ASN A 308 -32.62 10.04 20.09
C ASN A 308 -32.16 11.05 21.16
N LYS A 309 -33.08 11.54 21.98
CA LYS A 309 -32.77 12.50 23.04
C LYS A 309 -32.08 11.84 24.24
N ASP A 310 -32.55 10.65 24.59
CA ASP A 310 -32.12 9.89 25.76
C ASP A 310 -31.31 8.68 25.31
N ASN A 311 -30.12 8.50 25.92
CA ASN A 311 -29.16 7.44 25.59
C ASN A 311 -28.81 7.30 24.07
N PRO A 312 -28.41 8.38 23.37
CA PRO A 312 -28.20 8.33 21.91
C PRO A 312 -27.00 7.51 21.44
N ASP A 313 -26.01 7.28 22.31
CA ASP A 313 -24.70 6.77 21.93
C ASP A 313 -24.44 5.36 22.49
N SER A 314 -23.67 4.55 21.76
CA SER A 314 -23.16 3.28 22.28
C SER A 314 -21.93 3.44 23.17
N ASN A 315 -21.48 2.33 23.76
CA ASN A 315 -20.12 2.24 24.30
C ASN A 315 -19.07 2.58 23.23
N PHE A 316 -17.98 3.21 23.66
CA PHE A 316 -16.82 3.51 22.81
C PHE A 316 -15.90 2.29 22.72
N VAL A 317 -15.39 2.00 21.52
CA VAL A 317 -14.46 0.88 21.28
C VAL A 317 -13.22 1.42 20.59
N SER A 318 -12.05 1.22 21.21
CA SER A 318 -10.74 1.53 20.61
C SER A 318 -9.99 0.24 20.32
N LEU A 319 -9.63 0.02 19.06
CA LEU A 319 -8.86 -1.13 18.61
C LEU A 319 -7.42 -0.71 18.34
N GLN A 320 -6.51 -1.16 19.19
CA GLN A 320 -5.07 -0.97 19.03
C GLN A 320 -4.47 -2.12 18.21
N ILE A 321 -3.73 -1.78 17.17
CA ILE A 321 -3.05 -2.73 16.27
C ILE A 321 -1.57 -2.42 16.30
N ASN A 322 -0.76 -3.44 16.62
CA ASN A 322 0.68 -3.27 16.79
C ASN A 322 1.38 -3.25 15.42
N ILE A 323 2.42 -2.45 15.32
CA ILE A 323 3.27 -2.37 14.13
C ILE A 323 4.56 -3.14 14.43
N THR A 324 4.94 -4.05 13.53
CA THR A 324 6.13 -4.88 13.68
C THR A 324 6.98 -4.84 12.43
N ALA A 325 8.31 -4.96 12.60
CA ALA A 325 9.25 -5.07 11.49
C ALA A 325 9.72 -6.52 11.34
N VAL A 326 9.68 -7.06 10.13
CA VAL A 326 10.12 -8.42 9.80
C VAL A 326 11.07 -8.38 8.61
N ALA A 327 12.35 -8.67 8.87
CA ALA A 327 13.36 -8.86 7.85
C ALA A 327 13.65 -10.35 7.67
N GLN A 328 13.78 -10.78 6.42
CA GLN A 328 14.23 -12.13 6.05
C GLN A 328 15.30 -11.98 4.99
N VAL A 329 16.52 -12.39 5.31
CA VAL A 329 17.68 -12.20 4.45
C VAL A 329 18.25 -13.55 4.08
N GLU A 330 18.52 -13.76 2.80
CA GLU A 330 19.15 -14.96 2.27
C GLU A 330 20.48 -14.60 1.63
N ILE A 331 21.49 -15.44 1.86
CA ILE A 331 22.76 -15.36 1.15
C ILE A 331 22.91 -16.56 0.22
N ARG A 332 23.31 -16.30 -1.03
CA ARG A 332 23.62 -17.31 -2.04
C ARG A 332 25.01 -17.07 -2.60
N GLY A 333 25.73 -18.13 -2.92
CA GLY A 333 27.02 -18.02 -3.60
C GLY A 333 27.21 -19.06 -4.69
N VAL A 334 27.93 -18.68 -5.75
CA VAL A 334 28.25 -19.52 -6.90
C VAL A 334 29.72 -19.34 -7.28
N SER A 335 30.35 -20.42 -7.75
CA SER A 335 31.73 -20.40 -8.27
C SER A 335 31.71 -20.75 -9.76
N HIS A 336 32.44 -19.96 -10.54
CA HIS A 336 32.62 -20.15 -11.97
C HIS A 336 34.12 -20.11 -12.32
N PRO A 337 34.69 -21.19 -12.90
CA PRO A 337 34.08 -22.50 -13.14
C PRO A 337 33.86 -23.27 -11.83
N PRO A 338 32.88 -24.20 -11.77
CA PRO A 338 32.62 -25.00 -10.56
C PRO A 338 33.74 -26.02 -10.28
N GLN A 339 34.42 -26.51 -11.32
CA GLN A 339 35.50 -27.50 -11.21
C GLN A 339 36.67 -27.15 -12.15
N ILE A 340 37.89 -27.50 -11.75
CA ILE A 340 39.12 -27.34 -12.54
C ILE A 340 39.86 -28.68 -12.56
N VAL A 341 40.28 -29.11 -13.75
CA VAL A 341 41.01 -30.38 -13.94
C VAL A 341 42.49 -30.10 -14.21
N LEU A 342 43.38 -30.74 -13.45
CA LEU A 342 44.84 -30.68 -13.60
C LEU A 342 45.41 -32.06 -14.01
N PRO A 343 46.53 -32.13 -14.77
CA PRO A 343 47.35 -31.03 -15.31
C PRO A 343 46.76 -30.46 -16.61
N ILE A 344 47.11 -29.21 -16.93
CA ILE A 344 46.56 -28.49 -18.08
C ILE A 344 47.58 -28.53 -19.22
N ARG A 345 47.12 -28.86 -20.43
CA ARG A 345 47.98 -29.01 -21.62
C ARG A 345 48.60 -27.65 -21.97
N ASN A 346 49.87 -27.64 -22.35
CA ASN A 346 50.61 -26.46 -22.85
C ASN A 346 50.87 -25.33 -21.83
N TRP A 347 50.93 -25.63 -20.53
CA TRP A 347 51.29 -24.65 -19.51
C TRP A 347 52.42 -25.16 -18.62
N GLU A 348 53.43 -24.32 -18.42
CA GLU A 348 54.57 -24.58 -17.52
C GLU A 348 54.60 -23.52 -16.41
N PRO A 349 54.89 -23.90 -15.16
CA PRO A 349 54.92 -22.96 -14.05
C PRO A 349 56.09 -21.98 -14.13
N GLU A 350 55.81 -20.68 -14.09
CA GLU A 350 56.83 -19.64 -13.93
C GLU A 350 57.29 -19.53 -12.46
N GLU A 351 58.58 -19.23 -12.21
CA GLU A 351 59.07 -19.04 -10.83
C GLU A 351 58.55 -17.75 -10.18
N GLU A 352 58.51 -16.65 -10.95
CA GLU A 352 58.01 -15.33 -10.53
C GLU A 352 57.05 -14.78 -11.60
N PRO A 353 55.75 -15.08 -11.52
CA PRO A 353 54.80 -14.68 -12.54
C PRO A 353 54.53 -13.17 -12.48
N ARG A 354 54.80 -12.45 -13.58
CA ARG A 354 54.54 -10.99 -13.69
C ARG A 354 53.18 -10.65 -14.31
N LYS A 355 52.54 -11.64 -14.93
CA LYS A 355 51.23 -11.54 -15.56
C LYS A 355 50.31 -12.61 -15.00
N GLU A 356 49.00 -12.36 -15.06
CA GLU A 356 47.97 -13.32 -14.63
C GLU A 356 48.16 -14.72 -15.26
N GLU A 357 48.59 -14.76 -16.53
CA GLU A 357 48.88 -15.98 -17.31
C GLU A 357 49.96 -16.89 -16.69
N GLY A 358 50.92 -16.31 -15.95
CA GLY A 358 52.00 -17.06 -15.29
C GLY A 358 51.59 -17.70 -13.96
N VAL A 359 50.48 -17.26 -13.35
CA VAL A 359 49.99 -17.77 -12.05
C VAL A 359 49.25 -19.10 -12.19
N GLY A 360 48.54 -19.25 -13.30
CA GLY A 360 47.83 -20.48 -13.65
C GLY A 360 47.47 -20.47 -15.13
N PRO A 361 47.09 -21.60 -15.71
CA PRO A 361 46.79 -21.74 -17.14
C PRO A 361 45.51 -21.03 -17.63
N LEU A 362 45.24 -21.13 -18.94
CA LEU A 362 43.95 -20.88 -19.60
C LEU A 362 43.21 -22.22 -19.72
N VAL A 363 41.92 -22.32 -19.39
CA VAL A 363 41.14 -23.57 -19.55
C VAL A 363 40.10 -23.38 -20.64
N GLU A 364 40.40 -23.93 -21.81
CA GLU A 364 39.43 -24.07 -22.89
C GLU A 364 38.38 -25.11 -22.50
N HIS A 365 37.14 -24.68 -22.30
CA HIS A 365 35.99 -25.57 -22.42
C HIS A 365 35.54 -25.57 -23.88
N ILE A 366 35.07 -26.72 -24.38
CA ILE A 366 34.84 -27.02 -25.81
C ILE A 366 33.82 -26.07 -26.51
N TYR A 367 33.30 -25.03 -25.85
CA TYR A 367 32.49 -23.98 -26.49
C TYR A 367 32.84 -22.53 -26.15
N GLU A 368 33.84 -22.24 -25.30
CA GLU A 368 34.32 -20.87 -25.07
C GLU A 368 35.73 -20.87 -24.43
N VAL A 369 36.60 -19.98 -24.90
CA VAL A 369 37.96 -19.81 -24.38
C VAL A 369 37.88 -19.08 -23.04
N ALA A 370 37.97 -19.81 -21.91
CA ALA A 370 37.95 -19.21 -20.58
C ALA A 370 39.34 -19.26 -19.92
N VAL A 371 39.78 -18.12 -19.40
CA VAL A 371 40.95 -18.03 -18.51
C VAL A 371 40.65 -18.80 -17.22
N VAL A 372 41.65 -19.40 -16.53
CA VAL A 372 41.47 -19.95 -15.16
C VAL A 372 41.31 -18.81 -14.15
N SER A 373 40.40 -17.89 -14.42
CA SER A 373 39.85 -16.98 -13.45
C SER A 373 38.75 -17.75 -12.73
N VAL A 374 38.93 -17.95 -11.43
CA VAL A 374 37.86 -18.41 -10.55
C VAL A 374 37.14 -17.17 -10.06
N GLU A 375 35.91 -17.00 -10.51
CA GLU A 375 35.02 -15.95 -10.05
C GLU A 375 34.00 -16.56 -9.08
N ILE A 376 34.02 -16.06 -7.85
CA ILE A 376 33.02 -16.42 -6.84
C ILE A 376 32.15 -15.20 -6.59
N VAL A 377 30.84 -15.39 -6.72
CA VAL A 377 29.85 -14.33 -6.55
C VAL A 377 28.96 -14.65 -5.38
N PHE A 378 28.92 -13.74 -4.41
CA PHE A 378 28.02 -13.79 -3.27
C PHE A 378 26.92 -12.75 -3.44
N ARG A 379 25.66 -13.19 -3.32
CA ARG A 379 24.47 -12.34 -3.38
C ARG A 379 23.74 -12.42 -2.06
N LEU A 380 23.61 -11.27 -1.40
CA LEU A 380 22.76 -11.07 -0.23
C LEU A 380 21.45 -10.46 -0.69
N HIS A 381 20.32 -11.09 -0.37
CA HIS A 381 19.00 -10.70 -0.84
C HIS A 381 18.03 -10.57 0.33
N ASN A 382 17.36 -9.41 0.42
CA ASN A 382 16.28 -9.21 1.38
C ASN A 382 14.96 -9.70 0.75
N ILE A 383 14.47 -10.85 1.21
CA ILE A 383 13.21 -11.47 0.80
C ILE A 383 12.05 -10.91 1.66
N GLY A 384 12.36 -10.41 2.85
CA GLY A 384 11.38 -9.86 3.77
C GLY A 384 10.78 -8.54 3.27
N PRO A 385 9.59 -8.17 3.77
CA PRO A 385 8.92 -6.92 3.41
C PRO A 385 9.64 -5.69 4.00
N SER A 386 10.22 -5.83 5.20
CA SER A 386 10.82 -4.69 5.90
C SER A 386 12.26 -4.41 5.46
N THR A 387 12.62 -3.13 5.43
CA THR A 387 13.95 -2.63 5.05
C THR A 387 14.98 -2.87 6.16
N ILE A 388 16.19 -3.25 5.78
CA ILE A 388 17.36 -3.34 6.68
C ILE A 388 18.31 -2.17 6.41
N SER A 389 19.01 -1.66 7.44
CA SER A 389 19.88 -0.47 7.30
C SER A 389 21.37 -0.79 7.35
N ASP A 390 21.79 -1.64 8.29
CA ASP A 390 23.20 -1.98 8.49
C ASP A 390 23.36 -3.50 8.57
N THR A 391 24.15 -4.07 7.67
CA THR A 391 24.49 -5.50 7.68
C THR A 391 25.99 -5.69 7.50
N LEU A 392 26.58 -6.55 8.32
CA LEU A 392 27.97 -6.96 8.21
C LEU A 392 28.05 -8.26 7.44
N LEU A 393 28.84 -8.30 6.38
CA LEU A 393 29.12 -9.47 5.56
C LEU A 393 30.61 -9.82 5.69
N GLU A 394 30.93 -11.03 6.13
CA GLU A 394 32.29 -11.51 6.31
C GLU A 394 32.55 -12.70 5.40
N VAL A 395 33.63 -12.64 4.61
CA VAL A 395 34.08 -13.72 3.73
C VAL A 395 35.47 -14.18 4.16
N GLY A 396 35.57 -15.45 4.56
CA GLY A 396 36.82 -16.17 4.70
C GLY A 396 37.25 -16.75 3.34
N TRP A 397 38.36 -16.26 2.81
CA TRP A 397 38.90 -16.68 1.53
C TRP A 397 40.14 -17.59 1.67
N PRO A 398 40.15 -18.81 1.11
CA PRO A 398 41.26 -19.76 1.24
C PRO A 398 42.47 -19.31 0.40
N PHE A 399 43.29 -18.45 0.99
CA PHE A 399 44.35 -17.71 0.30
C PHE A 399 45.67 -18.48 0.27
N SER A 400 46.13 -19.01 1.41
CA SER A 400 47.40 -19.73 1.53
C SER A 400 47.30 -20.93 2.47
N ALA A 401 48.17 -21.92 2.26
CA ALA A 401 48.33 -23.03 3.20
C ALA A 401 49.80 -23.43 3.29
N ARG A 402 50.41 -23.24 4.48
CA ARG A 402 51.84 -23.47 4.75
C ARG A 402 52.74 -22.63 3.85
N ASP A 403 52.49 -21.32 3.80
CA ASP A 403 53.22 -20.34 2.98
C ASP A 403 53.13 -20.54 1.44
N GLU A 404 52.27 -21.43 0.96
CA GLU A 404 51.98 -21.62 -0.47
C GLU A 404 50.61 -21.06 -0.83
N PHE A 405 50.53 -20.26 -1.90
CA PHE A 405 49.27 -19.70 -2.40
C PHE A 405 48.33 -20.79 -2.93
N LEU A 406 47.01 -20.57 -2.75
CA LEU A 406 45.94 -21.42 -3.26
C LEU A 406 45.07 -20.64 -4.27
N LEU A 407 44.10 -19.86 -3.78
CA LEU A 407 43.28 -18.97 -4.60
C LEU A 407 43.75 -17.53 -4.46
N TYR A 408 44.49 -17.06 -5.45
CA TYR A 408 45.09 -15.74 -5.47
C TYR A 408 44.11 -14.69 -6.02
N ILE A 409 43.75 -13.69 -5.20
CA ILE A 409 42.76 -12.66 -5.57
C ILE A 409 43.42 -11.55 -6.39
N PHE A 410 42.79 -11.20 -7.52
CA PHE A 410 43.22 -10.09 -8.39
C PHE A 410 42.34 -8.87 -8.26
N HIS A 411 41.02 -9.07 -8.17
CA HIS A 411 40.05 -7.97 -8.22
C HIS A 411 38.79 -8.31 -7.43
N ILE A 412 38.22 -7.29 -6.77
CA ILE A 412 36.95 -7.37 -6.07
C ILE A 412 36.02 -6.33 -6.67
N GLN A 413 34.82 -6.76 -7.08
CA GLN A 413 33.79 -5.89 -7.61
C GLN A 413 32.54 -5.95 -6.74
N THR A 414 31.96 -4.79 -6.47
CA THR A 414 30.75 -4.63 -5.66
C THR A 414 29.60 -4.09 -6.53
N LEU A 415 28.42 -4.70 -6.43
CA LEU A 415 27.18 -4.22 -7.07
C LEU A 415 26.11 -3.98 -6.01
N GLY A 416 25.58 -2.76 -5.95
CA GLY A 416 24.63 -2.33 -4.92
C GLY A 416 25.29 -1.60 -3.76
N PRO A 417 24.58 -1.41 -2.63
CA PRO A 417 25.02 -0.56 -1.53
C PRO A 417 25.99 -1.28 -0.56
N LEU A 418 27.08 -1.84 -1.07
CA LEU A 418 28.10 -2.51 -0.25
C LEU A 418 29.50 -1.91 -0.43
N ARG A 419 30.27 -1.85 0.66
CA ARG A 419 31.68 -1.42 0.68
C ARG A 419 32.52 -2.44 1.43
N CYS A 420 33.59 -2.92 0.79
CA CYS A 420 34.42 -4.00 1.31
C CYS A 420 35.83 -3.53 1.65
N GLN A 421 36.42 -4.14 2.67
CA GLN A 421 37.81 -4.00 3.10
C GLN A 421 38.42 -5.39 3.25
N THR A 422 39.71 -5.52 2.95
CA THR A 422 40.44 -6.78 3.01
C THR A 422 41.56 -6.73 4.02
N ASN A 423 41.79 -7.84 4.72
CA ASN A 423 42.93 -8.00 5.61
C ASN A 423 43.48 -9.43 5.50
N PRO A 424 44.71 -9.64 4.98
CA PRO A 424 45.64 -8.67 4.38
C PRO A 424 45.17 -8.11 3.01
N ASP A 425 45.92 -7.16 2.44
CA ASP A 425 45.62 -6.55 1.13
C ASP A 425 45.65 -7.56 -0.03
N ILE A 426 44.82 -7.34 -1.05
CA ILE A 426 44.79 -8.18 -2.25
C ILE A 426 46.03 -7.97 -3.13
N ASN A 427 46.34 -8.99 -3.94
CA ASN A 427 47.45 -8.96 -4.89
C ASN A 427 48.83 -8.54 -4.31
N PRO A 428 49.35 -9.20 -3.24
CA PRO A 428 50.60 -8.81 -2.60
C PRO A 428 51.85 -8.92 -3.50
N GLN A 429 51.79 -9.68 -4.59
CA GLN A 429 52.90 -9.84 -5.56
C GLN A 429 52.86 -8.79 -6.69
N ASP A 430 51.95 -7.82 -6.65
CA ASP A 430 51.78 -6.74 -7.65
C ASP A 430 51.72 -7.28 -9.10
N ILE A 431 51.01 -8.40 -9.29
CA ILE A 431 50.87 -9.06 -10.58
C ILE A 431 49.86 -8.27 -11.41
N LYS A 432 50.20 -7.94 -12.66
CA LYS A 432 49.30 -7.18 -13.53
C LYS A 432 48.06 -8.02 -13.89
N PRO A 433 46.85 -7.58 -13.50
CA PRO A 433 45.62 -8.27 -13.85
C PRO A 433 45.34 -8.15 -15.35
N ALA A 434 44.75 -9.18 -15.95
CA ALA A 434 44.20 -9.11 -17.29
C ALA A 434 42.92 -8.24 -17.29
N ALA A 435 42.50 -7.77 -18.47
CA ALA A 435 41.26 -7.01 -18.60
C ALA A 435 40.07 -7.78 -17.97
N PRO A 436 39.12 -7.08 -17.33
CA PRO A 436 37.90 -7.71 -16.83
C PRO A 436 37.11 -8.32 -17.99
N PRO A 437 36.83 -9.64 -17.99
CA PRO A 437 35.96 -10.27 -18.98
C PRO A 437 34.50 -9.79 -18.81
N GLU A 438 33.70 -9.91 -19.87
CA GLU A 438 32.24 -9.74 -19.75
C GLU A 438 31.64 -10.90 -18.93
N ASP A 439 30.57 -10.62 -18.18
CA ASP A 439 29.86 -11.62 -17.36
C ASP A 439 29.38 -12.78 -18.24
N THR A 440 29.66 -14.02 -17.84
CA THR A 440 29.16 -15.20 -18.58
C THR A 440 27.64 -15.32 -18.51
N PRO A 441 26.98 -16.00 -19.47
CA PRO A 441 25.53 -16.19 -19.46
C PRO A 441 25.02 -16.80 -18.15
N GLU A 442 25.72 -17.77 -17.58
CA GLU A 442 25.41 -18.42 -16.30
C GLU A 442 25.47 -17.43 -15.12
N LEU A 443 26.49 -16.56 -15.12
CA LEU A 443 26.66 -15.52 -14.10
C LEU A 443 25.57 -14.45 -14.21
N SER A 444 25.24 -14.05 -15.44
CA SER A 444 24.18 -13.08 -15.71
C SER A 444 22.80 -13.61 -15.30
N ALA A 445 22.56 -14.92 -15.47
CA ALA A 445 21.34 -15.60 -15.05
C ALA A 445 21.22 -15.70 -13.53
N PHE A 446 22.31 -16.00 -12.82
CA PHE A 446 22.35 -15.99 -11.34
C PHE A 446 22.04 -14.59 -10.76
N LEU A 447 22.60 -13.54 -11.36
CA LEU A 447 22.33 -12.15 -10.96
C LEU A 447 20.86 -11.76 -11.19
N ARG A 448 20.24 -12.24 -12.26
CA ARG A 448 18.83 -11.94 -12.61
C ARG A 448 17.81 -12.91 -12.02
N ASN A 449 18.24 -13.94 -11.29
CA ASN A 449 17.37 -15.01 -10.78
C ASN A 449 16.60 -15.75 -11.90
N SER A 450 17.20 -15.84 -13.10
CA SER A 450 16.60 -16.47 -14.27
C SER A 450 17.13 -17.90 -14.42
N THR A 451 16.25 -18.89 -14.55
CA THR A 451 16.67 -20.23 -14.99
C THR A 451 17.05 -20.19 -16.47
N ILE A 452 18.30 -20.53 -16.79
CA ILE A 452 18.68 -20.82 -18.18
C ILE A 452 17.99 -22.14 -18.57
N PRO A 453 17.16 -22.17 -19.63
CA PRO A 453 16.56 -23.40 -20.12
C PRO A 453 17.64 -24.23 -20.84
N HIS A 454 18.43 -25.00 -20.09
CA HIS A 454 19.23 -26.06 -20.68
C HIS A 454 18.28 -27.22 -21.02
N LEU A 455 18.12 -27.49 -22.32
CA LEU A 455 17.40 -28.66 -22.81
C LEU A 455 18.21 -29.93 -22.49
N VAL A 456 18.09 -30.44 -21.26
CA VAL A 456 18.76 -31.68 -20.84
C VAL A 456 18.08 -32.87 -21.54
N ARG A 457 18.61 -33.28 -22.70
CA ARG A 457 18.33 -34.62 -23.23
C ARG A 457 19.12 -35.62 -22.40
N LYS A 458 18.47 -36.18 -21.37
CA LYS A 458 18.95 -37.40 -20.69
C LYS A 458 19.16 -38.49 -21.73
N ARG A 459 20.41 -38.88 -21.98
CA ARG A 459 20.74 -40.23 -22.44
C ARG A 459 21.13 -41.01 -21.21
N ASP A 460 20.38 -42.06 -20.90
CA ASP A 460 20.69 -42.99 -19.84
C ASP A 460 21.99 -43.73 -20.20
N VAL A 461 23.09 -43.32 -19.58
CA VAL A 461 24.33 -44.10 -19.55
C VAL A 461 24.24 -44.99 -18.31
N PRO A 462 24.49 -46.32 -18.41
CA PRO A 462 24.47 -47.20 -17.25
C PRO A 462 25.45 -46.69 -16.19
N ALA A 463 24.97 -46.61 -14.95
CA ALA A 463 25.77 -46.24 -13.80
C ALA A 463 26.92 -47.24 -13.62
N LEU A 464 28.14 -46.79 -13.87
CA LEU A 464 29.34 -47.52 -13.45
C LEU A 464 29.42 -47.43 -11.93
N GLU A 465 29.62 -48.57 -11.27
CA GLU A 465 29.70 -48.71 -9.81
C GLU A 465 30.67 -47.69 -9.16
N PRO A 466 30.42 -47.27 -7.91
CA PRO A 466 31.24 -46.29 -7.21
C PRO A 466 32.59 -46.91 -6.84
N HIS A 467 33.55 -46.83 -7.77
CA HIS A 467 34.95 -47.13 -7.47
C HIS A 467 35.45 -46.14 -6.42
N ARG A 468 35.97 -46.70 -5.31
CA ARG A 468 36.54 -46.02 -4.13
C ARG A 468 37.26 -44.71 -4.49
N GLN A 469 36.56 -43.60 -4.37
CA GLN A 469 37.17 -42.27 -4.40
C GLN A 469 37.83 -42.04 -3.04
N SER A 470 39.13 -41.76 -3.03
CA SER A 470 39.80 -41.19 -1.86
C SER A 470 39.08 -39.90 -1.47
N PRO A 471 38.73 -39.67 -0.19
CA PRO A 471 38.01 -38.48 0.22
C PRO A 471 38.80 -37.22 -0.17
N ALA A 472 38.15 -36.29 -0.87
CA ALA A 472 38.77 -35.02 -1.23
C ALA A 472 39.19 -34.26 0.03
N LYS A 473 40.42 -33.73 0.04
CA LYS A 473 40.92 -32.95 1.15
C LYS A 473 40.31 -31.55 1.11
N ILE A 474 39.45 -31.24 2.07
CA ILE A 474 38.76 -29.95 2.18
C ILE A 474 39.73 -28.91 2.76
N LEU A 475 39.94 -27.84 2.01
CA LEU A 475 40.73 -26.67 2.38
C LEU A 475 39.77 -25.48 2.52
N ASN A 476 39.52 -25.10 3.77
CA ASN A 476 38.63 -24.02 4.17
C ASN A 476 39.27 -23.21 5.31
N CYS A 477 38.67 -22.07 5.64
CA CYS A 477 39.24 -21.14 6.64
C CYS A 477 39.26 -21.61 8.09
N THR A 478 38.78 -22.81 8.38
CA THR A 478 38.99 -23.43 9.70
C THR A 478 40.34 -24.15 9.78
N ASN A 479 40.91 -24.54 8.63
CA ASN A 479 42.06 -25.44 8.56
C ASN A 479 43.31 -24.79 7.94
N ILE A 480 43.17 -23.62 7.31
CA ILE A 480 44.25 -22.91 6.61
C ILE A 480 44.20 -21.41 6.90
N GLU A 481 45.25 -20.70 6.48
CA GLU A 481 45.30 -19.24 6.56
C GLU A 481 44.39 -18.62 5.50
N CYS A 482 43.46 -17.79 5.97
CA CYS A 482 42.50 -17.13 5.10
C CYS A 482 42.67 -15.61 5.09
N LEU A 483 42.46 -15.04 3.92
CA LEU A 483 42.27 -13.62 3.74
C LEU A 483 40.82 -13.29 4.13
N GLN A 484 40.64 -12.31 5.01
CA GLN A 484 39.33 -11.88 5.47
C GLN A 484 38.86 -10.69 4.63
N ILE A 485 37.66 -10.80 4.07
CA ILE A 485 36.98 -9.71 3.36
C ILE A 485 35.77 -9.30 4.22
N SER A 486 35.80 -8.09 4.76
CA SER A 486 34.72 -7.53 5.56
C SER A 486 33.98 -6.47 4.75
N CYS A 487 32.68 -6.64 4.56
CA CYS A 487 31.83 -5.74 3.78
C CYS A 487 30.72 -5.16 4.64
N ALA A 488 30.63 -3.83 4.67
CA ALA A 488 29.50 -3.10 5.21
C ALA A 488 28.45 -2.92 4.12
N VAL A 489 27.28 -3.52 4.32
CA VAL A 489 26.10 -3.36 3.45
C VAL A 489 25.19 -2.31 4.08
N GLY A 490 24.87 -1.28 3.29
CA GLY A 490 23.94 -0.22 3.67
C GLY A 490 22.48 -0.64 3.55
N GLN A 491 21.62 0.33 3.24
CA GLN A 491 20.18 0.12 3.20
C GLN A 491 19.76 -0.84 2.07
N LEU A 492 19.01 -1.89 2.41
CA LEU A 492 18.38 -2.82 1.46
C LEU A 492 16.88 -2.92 1.74
N GLY A 493 16.07 -2.44 0.79
CA GLY A 493 14.61 -2.57 0.80
C GLY A 493 14.13 -4.00 0.56
N GLY A 494 12.82 -4.23 0.73
CA GLY A 494 12.21 -5.52 0.41
C GLY A 494 12.36 -5.84 -1.08
N GLY A 495 12.94 -7.01 -1.39
CA GLY A 495 13.23 -7.44 -2.76
C GLY A 495 14.57 -6.96 -3.33
N GLU A 496 15.34 -6.13 -2.62
CA GLU A 496 16.64 -5.65 -3.09
C GLU A 496 17.77 -6.66 -2.84
N SER A 497 18.91 -6.49 -3.52
CA SER A 497 20.08 -7.36 -3.37
C SER A 497 21.39 -6.55 -3.39
N ALA A 498 22.37 -7.01 -2.62
CA ALA A 498 23.76 -6.59 -2.70
C ALA A 498 24.62 -7.77 -3.18
N VAL A 499 25.59 -7.50 -4.06
CA VAL A 499 26.43 -8.55 -4.67
C VAL A 499 27.92 -8.23 -4.56
N LEU A 500 28.68 -9.22 -4.10
CA LEU A 500 30.13 -9.20 -4.06
C LEU A 500 30.67 -10.22 -5.07
N LYS A 501 31.46 -9.76 -6.05
CA LYS A 501 32.18 -10.62 -6.99
C LYS A 501 33.67 -10.59 -6.64
N VAL A 502 34.26 -11.77 -6.40
CA VAL A 502 35.68 -11.95 -6.12
C VAL A 502 36.30 -12.70 -7.29
N ARG A 503 37.21 -12.03 -8.01
CA ARG A 503 37.98 -12.63 -9.10
C ARG A 503 39.34 -13.07 -8.58
N SER A 504 39.61 -14.35 -8.74
CA SER A 504 40.83 -15.01 -8.29
C SER A 504 41.40 -15.95 -9.35
N ARG A 505 42.59 -16.47 -9.11
CA ARG A 505 43.23 -17.51 -9.94
C ARG A 505 43.75 -18.62 -9.07
N LEU A 506 43.63 -19.85 -9.57
CA LEU A 506 44.23 -21.01 -8.93
C LEU A 506 45.75 -20.97 -9.12
N TRP A 507 46.51 -21.03 -8.02
CA TRP A 507 47.96 -21.10 -8.03
C TRP A 507 48.41 -22.53 -8.40
N ALA A 508 48.52 -22.82 -9.70
CA ALA A 508 48.66 -24.18 -10.20
C ALA A 508 49.96 -24.87 -9.71
N LYS A 509 51.04 -24.12 -9.47
CA LYS A 509 52.32 -24.63 -8.95
C LYS A 509 52.14 -25.45 -7.65
N THR A 510 51.32 -24.95 -6.72
CA THR A 510 51.05 -25.59 -5.42
C THR A 510 50.41 -26.97 -5.59
N PHE A 511 49.47 -27.10 -6.53
CA PHE A 511 48.72 -28.34 -6.75
C PHE A 511 49.50 -29.36 -7.60
N LEU A 512 50.42 -28.90 -8.45
CA LEU A 512 51.30 -29.76 -9.24
C LEU A 512 52.46 -30.35 -8.41
N GLN A 513 52.94 -29.63 -7.40
CA GLN A 513 54.03 -30.09 -6.51
C GLN A 513 53.54 -31.08 -5.44
N ARG A 514 52.26 -31.02 -5.07
CA ARG A 514 51.64 -31.93 -4.10
C ARG A 514 51.24 -33.24 -4.79
N LYS A 515 51.14 -34.34 -4.01
CA LYS A 515 50.55 -35.59 -4.51
C LYS A 515 49.19 -35.28 -5.13
N ASN A 516 48.87 -35.92 -6.26
CA ASN A 516 47.68 -35.75 -7.12
C ASN A 516 46.32 -36.08 -6.43
N ASP A 517 46.18 -35.72 -5.16
CA ASP A 517 44.99 -35.90 -4.34
C ASP A 517 43.91 -34.90 -4.77
N PRO A 518 42.61 -35.28 -4.73
CA PRO A 518 41.53 -34.34 -4.96
C PRO A 518 41.45 -33.32 -3.81
N TYR A 519 41.39 -32.03 -4.14
CA TYR A 519 41.24 -30.93 -3.19
C TYR A 519 39.91 -30.23 -3.40
N SER A 520 39.21 -29.91 -2.31
CA SER A 520 38.01 -29.06 -2.34
C SER A 520 38.30 -27.75 -1.61
N LEU A 521 38.37 -26.66 -2.38
CA LEU A 521 38.57 -25.31 -1.85
C LEU A 521 37.20 -24.69 -1.54
N ALA A 522 36.95 -24.37 -0.28
CA ALA A 522 35.68 -23.78 0.14
C ALA A 522 35.90 -22.40 0.80
N SER A 523 35.28 -21.40 0.21
CA SER A 523 35.10 -20.07 0.81
C SER A 523 33.92 -20.10 1.79
N LEU A 524 34.10 -19.47 2.95
CA LEU A 524 33.05 -19.35 3.96
C LEU A 524 32.53 -17.92 3.94
N VAL A 525 31.22 -17.73 3.88
CA VAL A 525 30.62 -16.41 4.00
C VAL A 525 29.54 -16.41 5.07
N SER A 526 29.52 -15.37 5.89
CA SER A 526 28.52 -15.12 6.91
C SER A 526 27.99 -13.70 6.82
N PHE A 527 26.74 -13.51 7.18
CA PHE A 527 26.15 -12.17 7.31
C PHE A 527 25.43 -12.04 8.65
N GLU A 528 25.45 -10.83 9.19
CA GLU A 528 24.75 -10.46 10.42
C GLU A 528 24.11 -9.08 10.25
N VAL A 529 22.77 -9.02 10.31
CA VAL A 529 22.05 -7.75 10.27
C VAL A 529 22.21 -7.07 11.63
N LYS A 530 22.79 -5.87 11.65
CA LYS A 530 23.07 -5.10 12.86
C LYS A 530 21.92 -4.17 13.24
N LYS A 531 21.19 -3.65 12.24
CA LYS A 531 20.18 -2.62 12.48
C LYS A 531 19.11 -2.57 11.39
N MET A 532 17.90 -2.19 11.82
CA MET A 532 16.79 -1.78 10.97
C MET A 532 16.46 -0.30 11.22
N PRO A 533 15.92 0.43 10.23
CA PRO A 533 15.65 1.87 10.33
C PRO A 533 14.44 2.23 11.23
N TYR A 534 13.79 1.23 11.84
CA TYR A 534 12.57 1.39 12.62
C TYR A 534 12.86 1.49 14.13
N LYS A 535 11.97 2.16 14.88
CA LYS A 535 12.10 2.32 16.34
C LYS A 535 11.95 1.00 17.09
N ASP A 536 11.04 0.14 16.63
CA ASP A 536 10.86 -1.20 17.16
C ASP A 536 11.74 -2.17 16.37
N GLN A 537 12.63 -2.87 17.07
CA GLN A 537 13.49 -3.88 16.46
C GLN A 537 12.97 -5.27 16.80
N PRO A 538 12.99 -6.21 15.84
CA PRO A 538 12.61 -7.58 16.13
C PRO A 538 13.52 -8.17 17.21
N ALA A 539 12.96 -9.07 18.03
CA ALA A 539 13.68 -9.71 19.14
C ALA A 539 14.97 -10.44 18.70
N LYS A 540 15.02 -10.89 17.44
CA LYS A 540 16.21 -11.45 16.80
C LYS A 540 16.35 -10.89 15.40
N LEU A 541 17.51 -10.32 15.10
CA LEU A 541 17.88 -9.89 13.75
C LEU A 541 18.37 -11.07 12.90
N PRO A 542 18.18 -11.04 11.56
CA PRO A 542 18.63 -12.11 10.69
C PRO A 542 20.15 -12.29 10.68
N GLU A 543 20.58 -13.54 10.75
CA GLU A 543 21.97 -13.97 10.62
C GLU A 543 22.01 -15.28 9.81
N GLY A 544 23.10 -15.52 9.10
CA GLY A 544 23.26 -16.75 8.32
C GLY A 544 24.66 -16.95 7.78
N SER A 545 24.98 -18.17 7.36
CA SER A 545 26.26 -18.50 6.75
C SER A 545 26.11 -19.60 5.69
N ILE A 546 27.00 -19.59 4.70
CA ILE A 546 27.09 -20.61 3.64
C ILE A 546 28.55 -20.85 3.28
N ALA A 547 28.86 -22.07 2.85
CA ALA A 547 30.13 -22.43 2.26
C ALA A 547 29.98 -22.57 0.74
N CYS A 548 30.86 -21.95 -0.03
CA CYS A 548 30.85 -22.01 -1.50
C CYS A 548 32.19 -22.56 -2.03
N GLY A 549 32.10 -23.65 -2.81
CA GLY A 549 33.20 -24.29 -3.54
C GLY A 549 32.95 -25.79 -3.72
N PHE A 550 32.86 -26.29 -4.96
CA PHE A 550 32.64 -27.72 -5.24
C PHE A 550 33.56 -28.23 -6.35
N PHE A 551 34.80 -28.55 -5.98
CA PHE A 551 35.76 -29.20 -6.87
C PHE A 551 35.74 -30.71 -6.64
N ASP A 552 35.24 -31.49 -7.60
CA ASP A 552 35.31 -32.96 -7.59
C ASP A 552 35.93 -33.48 -8.89
N ARG A 553 36.83 -34.46 -8.81
CA ARG A 553 37.61 -34.95 -9.96
C ARG A 553 36.92 -36.16 -10.61
N ALA A 554 36.51 -36.06 -11.87
CA ALA A 554 36.33 -37.24 -12.73
C ALA A 554 37.65 -37.54 -13.45
N ARG A 555 38.11 -38.81 -13.40
CA ARG A 555 39.33 -39.27 -14.09
C ARG A 555 39.06 -39.30 -15.61
N PRO A 556 39.99 -38.89 -16.48
CA PRO A 556 39.83 -39.08 -17.93
C PRO A 556 39.82 -40.59 -18.25
N PRO A 557 39.10 -41.04 -19.29
CA PRO A 557 39.21 -42.42 -19.76
C PRO A 557 40.67 -42.73 -20.13
N GLN A 558 41.14 -43.90 -19.71
CA GLN A 558 42.46 -44.40 -20.00
C GLN A 558 42.45 -44.92 -21.44
N ASP A 559 43.31 -44.40 -22.31
CA ASP A 559 43.52 -44.96 -23.66
C ASP A 559 44.08 -46.38 -23.52
N ASP A 560 43.23 -47.39 -23.75
CA ASP A 560 43.65 -48.77 -23.90
C ASP A 560 44.32 -48.93 -25.27
N MET A 561 45.64 -48.71 -25.28
CA MET A 561 46.54 -49.23 -26.30
C MET A 561 46.67 -50.74 -26.13
N ASN A 562 45.65 -51.51 -26.54
CA ASN A 562 45.84 -52.93 -26.82
C ASN A 562 44.73 -53.50 -27.72
N ASP A 563 44.81 -53.22 -29.02
CA ASP A 563 44.22 -54.10 -30.04
C ASP A 563 45.12 -54.12 -31.28
N ARG A 564 46.08 -55.04 -31.26
CA ARG A 564 46.85 -55.45 -32.43
C ARG A 564 46.72 -56.95 -32.59
N GLU A 565 45.79 -57.37 -33.45
CA GLU A 565 45.71 -58.62 -34.23
C GLU A 565 44.26 -58.74 -34.74
N ARG A 566 43.88 -59.00 -36.00
CA ARG A 566 44.52 -59.59 -37.19
C ARG A 566 43.77 -59.12 -38.45
N LEU A 567 44.51 -59.02 -39.56
CA LEU A 567 43.96 -59.05 -40.91
C LEU A 567 43.17 -60.35 -41.15
N THR A 568 42.06 -60.30 -41.88
CA THR A 568 41.87 -61.12 -43.10
C THR A 568 40.69 -60.61 -43.94
N ASN A 569 40.92 -60.70 -45.25
CA ASN A 569 40.08 -60.33 -46.39
C ASN A 569 38.66 -60.92 -46.35
N GLU A 570 37.68 -60.16 -46.82
CA GLU A 570 36.92 -60.44 -48.07
C GLU A 570 35.66 -59.57 -48.12
N LYS A 571 35.62 -58.63 -49.08
CA LYS A 571 34.52 -58.53 -50.04
C LYS A 571 34.86 -57.54 -51.14
N THR A 572 34.79 -58.07 -52.35
CA THR A 572 34.90 -57.44 -53.67
C THR A 572 33.91 -56.29 -53.87
N PRO A 573 34.20 -55.38 -54.82
CA PRO A 573 33.33 -54.26 -55.20
C PRO A 573 32.37 -54.68 -56.31
N GLU A 574 31.15 -54.13 -56.32
CA GLU A 574 30.36 -54.04 -57.55
C GLU A 574 29.31 -52.93 -57.45
N ALA A 575 29.37 -52.05 -58.48
CA ALA A 575 28.39 -51.12 -59.04
C ALA A 575 27.82 -49.99 -58.15
#